data_AF-A0A4Z2D3F7-F1
#
_entry.id   AF-A0A4Z2D3F7-F1
#
_cell.length_a   1.000
_cell.length_b   1.000
_cell.length_c   1.000
_cell.angle_alpha   90.00
_cell.angle_beta   90.00
_cell.angle_gamma   90.00
#
_symmetry.space_group_name_H-M   'P 1'
#
loop_
_entity.id
_entity.type
_entity.pdbx_description
1 polymer ?
#
loop_
_entity_poly.entity_id
_entity_poly.type
_entity_poly.pdbx_seq_one_letter_code
_entity_poly.pdbx_strand_id
1 'polypeptide(L)'
;MWCFKTYGFKFLAIASVYCSVYSPESGVNPRRWKYDWDKLHGLHDESVFELKSNTLNVVKYQQPYYKLIIFIRHGQYHLSRKKSEEKVLTDIGWRQAFTTGCRLRETGIKIDRIIHSDLVRARQTTAAVLIGLQNDADSLFDSPEIVQLVIPDPSRLDEPKSLPVSQKPNPENTFSTPKSNPLVENIQMIDQPYTPYINATFDCQLSRYLTEGPPPVAPVPPTSSTKKSDIIRSTEGIRIDKGFQAHLHRQPITEQGIIACNGPLYCPIKCCRRLINETVLVKCDCPCHRIVQHKPIETIVFIGHANVFRYWICRLLQLPCEAWLRLSLGHGSISTLIITNELMVNYEDEEKDVDNERLKYRTKSKYGSVVTLSHFGDVGHLPPELITY
;
A
#
# COMPACT_ATOMS: atom_id res chain seq x y z
N MET A 1 -5.47 6.45 -27.80
CA MET A 1 -6.71 6.02 -27.12
C MET A 1 -6.47 4.60 -26.63
N TRP A 2 -6.29 4.39 -25.33
CA TRP A 2 -5.98 3.07 -24.77
C TRP A 2 -7.30 2.38 -24.45
N CYS A 3 -7.57 1.25 -25.11
CA CYS A 3 -8.81 0.50 -24.93
C CYS A 3 -8.54 -0.68 -24.00
N PHE A 4 -9.08 -0.65 -22.78
CA PHE A 4 -9.00 -1.76 -21.83
C PHE A 4 -10.18 -2.69 -22.10
N LYS A 5 -9.92 -3.89 -22.65
CA LYS A 5 -10.95 -4.94 -22.76
C LYS A 5 -10.97 -5.77 -21.48
N THR A 6 -12.09 -5.74 -20.78
CA THR A 6 -12.40 -6.65 -19.69
C THR A 6 -12.97 -7.94 -20.26
N TYR A 7 -12.36 -9.08 -19.94
CA TYR A 7 -12.96 -10.40 -20.20
C TYR A 7 -13.41 -10.96 -18.85
N GLY A 8 -14.71 -10.94 -18.59
CA GLY A 8 -15.32 -11.54 -17.41
C GLY A 8 -16.03 -12.84 -17.78
N PHE A 9 -15.61 -13.95 -17.17
CA PHE A 9 -16.47 -15.12 -17.02
C PHE A 9 -17.05 -15.11 -15.60
N LYS A 10 -18.36 -15.32 -15.49
CA LYS A 10 -19.11 -15.36 -14.24
C LYS A 10 -18.69 -16.60 -13.42
N PHE A 11 -18.80 -16.46 -12.10
CA PHE A 11 -18.43 -17.38 -10.99
C PHE A 11 -17.02 -17.19 -10.43
N LEU A 12 -16.93 -16.46 -9.31
CA LEU A 12 -15.92 -16.53 -8.22
C LEU A 12 -14.49 -16.99 -8.59
N ALA A 13 -14.02 -16.60 -9.76
CA ALA A 13 -12.67 -16.81 -10.24
C ALA A 13 -12.03 -15.43 -10.34
N ILE A 14 -10.91 -15.27 -9.64
CA ILE A 14 -10.03 -14.11 -9.74
C ILE A 14 -9.67 -13.95 -11.22
N ALA A 15 -10.31 -12.99 -11.89
CA ALA A 15 -9.93 -12.58 -13.22
C ALA A 15 -8.62 -11.79 -13.07
N SER A 16 -7.48 -12.47 -13.17
CA SER A 16 -6.19 -11.81 -13.32
C SER A 16 -6.21 -11.02 -14.62
N VAL A 17 -6.35 -9.70 -14.51
CA VAL A 17 -6.20 -8.80 -15.65
C VAL A 17 -4.71 -8.76 -15.99
N TYR A 18 -4.30 -9.58 -16.96
CA TYR A 18 -3.00 -9.40 -17.62
C TYR A 18 -3.07 -8.12 -18.43
N CYS A 19 -2.63 -7.01 -17.82
CA CYS A 19 -2.57 -5.72 -18.49
C CYS A 19 -1.32 -5.67 -19.36
N SER A 20 -1.40 -6.23 -20.57
CA SER A 20 -0.43 -5.98 -21.63
C SER A 20 -0.77 -4.62 -22.25
N VAL A 21 -0.05 -3.57 -21.84
CA VAL A 21 -0.20 -2.23 -22.41
C VAL A 21 0.35 -2.23 -23.83
N TYR A 22 -0.55 -2.29 -24.82
CA TYR A 22 -0.20 -2.30 -26.24
C TYR A 22 -0.33 -0.90 -26.85
N SER A 23 0.78 -0.35 -27.36
CA SER A 23 0.76 0.78 -28.29
C SER A 23 0.80 0.20 -29.71
N PRO A 24 -0.22 0.42 -30.55
CA PRO A 24 -0.22 -0.10 -31.93
C PRO A 24 0.87 0.49 -32.84
N GLU A 25 1.59 1.52 -32.40
CA GLU A 25 2.48 2.33 -33.26
C GLU A 25 3.96 2.27 -32.91
N SER A 26 4.39 1.40 -31.99
CA SER A 26 5.81 1.33 -31.62
C SER A 26 6.29 -0.11 -31.70
N GLY A 27 7.27 -0.38 -32.57
CA GLY A 27 8.02 -1.65 -32.68
C GLY A 27 8.86 -2.00 -31.46
N VAL A 28 8.34 -1.73 -30.27
CA VAL A 28 8.95 -2.00 -28.96
C VAL A 28 8.46 -3.36 -28.51
N ASN A 29 9.37 -4.31 -28.38
CA ASN A 29 9.08 -5.61 -27.78
C ASN A 29 8.39 -5.41 -26.41
N PRO A 30 7.29 -6.11 -26.11
CA PRO A 30 6.61 -5.97 -24.83
C PRO A 30 7.58 -6.31 -23.70
N ARG A 31 7.75 -5.39 -22.74
CA ARG A 31 8.54 -5.67 -21.54
C ARG A 31 7.90 -6.85 -20.82
N ARG A 32 8.65 -7.93 -20.64
CA ARG A 32 8.20 -9.09 -19.86
C ARG A 32 8.02 -8.70 -18.39
N TRP A 33 6.99 -9.25 -17.75
CA TRP A 33 6.74 -9.07 -16.32
C TRP A 33 7.92 -9.57 -15.49
N LYS A 34 8.36 -8.76 -14.53
CA LYS A 34 9.38 -9.16 -13.54
C LYS A 34 8.70 -9.81 -12.34
N TYR A 35 8.81 -11.13 -12.21
CA TYR A 35 8.21 -11.89 -11.10
C TYR A 35 8.92 -11.69 -9.74
N ASP A 36 10.13 -11.13 -9.75
CA ASP A 36 10.89 -10.71 -8.57
C ASP A 36 11.01 -9.18 -8.50
N TRP A 37 9.89 -8.49 -8.70
CA TRP A 37 9.87 -7.03 -8.72
C TRP A 37 10.16 -6.40 -7.36
N ASP A 38 9.90 -7.14 -6.28
CA ASP A 38 10.17 -6.77 -4.88
C ASP A 38 11.55 -7.21 -4.39
N LYS A 39 12.32 -7.98 -5.19
CA LYS A 39 13.67 -8.49 -4.86
C LYS A 39 13.72 -9.40 -3.63
N LEU A 40 12.62 -10.11 -3.35
CA LEU A 40 12.49 -11.03 -2.20
C LEU A 40 12.52 -12.51 -2.62
N HIS A 41 12.48 -12.80 -3.91
CA HIS A 41 13.56 -13.48 -4.64
C HIS A 41 14.49 -14.49 -3.97
N GLY A 42 14.05 -15.47 -3.18
CA GLY A 42 14.96 -16.54 -2.74
C GLY A 42 15.84 -16.16 -1.55
N LEU A 43 15.28 -15.39 -0.61
CA LEU A 43 15.68 -15.47 0.81
C LEU A 43 15.27 -16.85 1.38
N HIS A 44 15.73 -17.92 0.73
CA HIS A 44 15.89 -19.23 1.33
C HIS A 44 17.25 -19.17 2.02
N ASP A 45 17.25 -18.62 3.22
CA ASP A 45 18.42 -18.76 4.06
C ASP A 45 18.41 -20.21 4.55
N GLU A 46 19.28 -21.04 3.96
CA GLU A 46 19.71 -22.30 4.56
C GLU A 46 20.57 -22.05 5.82
N SER A 47 20.80 -20.78 6.21
CA SER A 47 21.30 -20.51 7.54
C SER A 47 20.23 -20.88 8.59
N VAL A 48 20.63 -21.77 9.47
CA VAL A 48 19.98 -22.06 10.74
C VAL A 48 19.83 -20.73 11.49
N PHE A 49 18.69 -20.06 11.32
CA PHE A 49 18.34 -18.91 12.16
C PHE A 49 18.19 -19.43 13.58
N GLU A 50 19.15 -19.10 14.45
CA GLU A 50 18.96 -19.22 15.89
C GLU A 50 17.67 -18.50 16.27
N LEU A 51 16.65 -19.29 16.64
CA LEU A 51 15.38 -18.80 17.17
C LEU A 51 15.67 -17.93 18.39
N LYS A 52 15.58 -16.61 18.24
CA LYS A 52 15.28 -15.75 19.39
C LYS A 52 13.81 -15.96 19.72
N SER A 53 13.53 -16.39 20.95
CA SER A 53 12.23 -16.90 21.42
C SER A 53 11.04 -15.92 21.35
N ASN A 54 11.23 -14.67 20.91
CA ASN A 54 10.24 -13.59 21.03
C ASN A 54 9.88 -12.88 19.70
N THR A 55 10.33 -13.35 18.53
CA THR A 55 10.00 -12.70 17.25
C THR A 55 9.25 -13.64 16.32
N LEU A 56 8.00 -13.29 15.97
CA LEU A 56 7.20 -14.05 15.02
C LEU A 56 7.79 -13.85 13.62
N ASN A 57 8.36 -14.90 13.03
CA ASN A 57 8.96 -14.88 11.69
C ASN A 57 8.23 -15.84 10.74
N VAL A 58 8.31 -15.59 9.44
CA VAL A 58 7.79 -16.52 8.44
C VAL A 58 8.71 -17.74 8.35
N VAL A 59 8.16 -18.93 8.61
CA VAL A 59 8.92 -20.19 8.70
C VAL A 59 8.94 -20.94 7.35
N LYS A 60 7.94 -20.74 6.47
CA LYS A 60 7.86 -21.50 5.21
C LYS A 60 7.03 -20.81 4.11
N TYR A 61 7.63 -20.53 2.95
CA TYR A 61 6.96 -19.99 1.75
C TYR A 61 6.62 -21.06 0.69
N GLN A 62 5.99 -22.17 1.09
CA GLN A 62 5.74 -23.29 0.15
C GLN A 62 4.30 -23.44 -0.33
N GLN A 63 3.47 -22.41 -0.19
CA GLN A 63 2.10 -22.44 -0.73
C GLN A 63 1.75 -21.13 -1.45
N PRO A 64 0.88 -21.18 -2.48
CA PRO A 64 0.33 -19.98 -3.06
C PRO A 64 -0.49 -19.19 -2.04
N TYR A 65 -0.34 -17.87 -2.04
CA TYR A 65 -1.11 -16.97 -1.19
C TYR A 65 -1.26 -15.61 -1.87
N TYR A 66 -2.10 -14.75 -1.28
CA TYR A 66 -2.25 -13.39 -1.74
C TYR A 66 -2.45 -12.40 -0.60
N LYS A 67 -1.98 -11.17 -0.83
CA LYS A 67 -2.26 -10.00 0.00
C LYS A 67 -3.26 -9.09 -0.70
N LEU A 68 -4.11 -8.44 0.08
CA LEU A 68 -5.02 -7.42 -0.42
C LEU A 68 -4.51 -6.03 -0.02
N ILE A 69 -4.36 -5.15 -1.00
CA ILE A 69 -3.90 -3.79 -0.83
C ILE A 69 -5.01 -2.85 -1.27
N ILE A 70 -5.46 -1.98 -0.37
CA ILE A 70 -6.54 -1.03 -0.64
C ILE A 70 -5.98 0.38 -0.50
N PHE A 71 -6.11 1.21 -1.53
CA PHE A 71 -5.74 2.62 -1.49
C PHE A 71 -7.00 3.49 -1.43
N ILE A 72 -7.03 4.42 -0.47
CA ILE A 72 -8.10 5.38 -0.28
C ILE A 72 -7.52 6.78 -0.37
N ARG A 73 -7.93 7.53 -1.40
CA ARG A 73 -7.59 8.95 -1.49
C ARG A 73 -8.36 9.71 -0.41
N HIS A 74 -7.70 10.65 0.26
CA HIS A 74 -8.32 11.55 1.24
C HIS A 74 -9.59 12.23 0.70
N GLY A 75 -10.49 12.63 1.61
CA GLY A 75 -11.69 13.41 1.27
C GLY A 75 -11.37 14.83 0.78
N GLN A 76 -12.36 15.51 0.22
CA GLN A 76 -12.24 16.91 -0.21
C GLN A 76 -11.87 17.83 0.96
N TYR A 77 -10.96 18.76 0.73
CA TYR A 77 -10.39 19.61 1.78
C TYR A 77 -10.23 21.07 1.33
N HIS A 78 -10.05 21.99 2.27
CA HIS A 78 -9.89 23.41 1.99
C HIS A 78 -8.49 23.74 1.42
N LEU A 79 -8.40 23.98 0.12
CA LEU A 79 -7.13 24.26 -0.59
C LEU A 79 -6.56 25.67 -0.36
N SER A 80 -7.44 26.65 -0.10
CA SER A 80 -7.09 28.08 -0.04
C SER A 80 -6.33 28.51 1.21
N ARG A 81 -6.15 27.60 2.18
CA ARG A 81 -5.45 27.89 3.44
C ARG A 81 -3.94 27.93 3.24
N LYS A 82 -3.28 28.86 3.94
CA LYS A 82 -1.84 29.10 3.79
C LYS A 82 -1.01 28.01 4.47
N LYS A 83 -1.41 27.61 5.68
CA LYS A 83 -0.73 26.58 6.47
C LYS A 83 -1.24 25.18 6.10
N SER A 84 -0.38 24.17 6.16
CA SER A 84 -0.74 22.79 5.79
C SER A 84 -1.72 22.19 6.80
N GLU A 85 -1.58 22.59 8.05
CA GLU A 85 -2.35 22.16 9.22
C GLU A 85 -3.79 22.68 9.16
N GLU A 86 -4.02 23.79 8.44
CA GLU A 86 -5.34 24.39 8.23
C GLU A 86 -6.08 23.78 7.03
N LYS A 87 -5.41 22.96 6.21
CA LYS A 87 -5.98 22.31 5.01
C LYS A 87 -6.81 21.08 5.41
N VAL A 88 -7.75 21.29 6.32
CA VAL A 88 -8.68 20.30 6.88
C VAL A 88 -9.76 19.91 5.88
N LEU A 89 -10.40 18.76 6.11
CA LEU A 89 -11.54 18.28 5.34
C LEU A 89 -12.70 19.30 5.37
N THR A 90 -13.39 19.38 4.23
CA THR A 90 -14.70 20.03 4.11
C THR A 90 -15.81 19.12 4.64
N ASP A 91 -17.02 19.63 4.80
CA ASP A 91 -18.19 18.81 5.16
C ASP A 91 -18.44 17.68 4.14
N ILE A 92 -18.28 17.98 2.85
CA ILE A 92 -18.33 16.98 1.78
C ILE A 92 -17.22 15.95 1.98
N GLY A 93 -16.00 16.37 2.30
CA GLY A 93 -14.86 15.49 2.56
C GLY A 93 -15.07 14.53 3.72
N TRP A 94 -15.66 15.00 4.81
CA TRP A 94 -16.05 14.15 5.95
C TRP A 94 -17.08 13.11 5.53
N ARG A 95 -18.13 13.52 4.82
CA ARG A 95 -19.18 12.61 4.32
C ARG A 95 -18.63 11.58 3.34
N GLN A 96 -17.74 11.98 2.43
CA GLN A 96 -17.04 11.07 1.52
C GLN A 96 -16.28 10.00 2.30
N ALA A 97 -15.42 10.40 3.25
CA ALA A 97 -14.57 9.50 4.00
C ALA A 97 -15.38 8.54 4.90
N PHE A 98 -16.43 9.05 5.55
CA PHE A 98 -17.36 8.21 6.32
C PHE A 98 -18.05 7.17 5.44
N THR A 99 -18.58 7.60 4.28
CA THR A 99 -19.24 6.69 3.32
C THR A 99 -18.26 5.64 2.80
N THR A 100 -16.99 6.00 2.57
CA THR A 100 -15.92 5.06 2.24
C THR A 100 -15.70 4.03 3.36
N GLY A 101 -15.73 4.45 4.64
CA GLY A 101 -15.67 3.52 5.79
C GLY A 101 -16.85 2.55 5.82
N CYS A 102 -18.07 3.05 5.62
CA CYS A 102 -19.27 2.20 5.52
C CYS A 102 -19.16 1.20 4.37
N ARG A 103 -18.65 1.64 3.21
CA ARG A 103 -18.41 0.75 2.06
C ARG A 103 -17.44 -0.37 2.40
N LEU A 104 -16.33 -0.08 3.07
CA LEU A 104 -15.38 -1.10 3.49
C LEU A 104 -16.05 -2.13 4.42
N ARG A 105 -16.84 -1.67 5.39
CA ARG A 105 -17.58 -2.55 6.30
C ARG A 105 -18.53 -3.48 5.53
N GLU A 106 -19.29 -2.94 4.57
CA GLU A 106 -20.21 -3.73 3.73
C GLU A 106 -19.52 -4.81 2.91
N THR A 107 -18.25 -4.61 2.53
CA THR A 107 -17.50 -5.66 1.80
C THR A 107 -17.23 -6.90 2.65
N GLY A 108 -17.29 -6.80 3.99
CA GLY A 108 -16.95 -7.89 4.91
C GLY A 108 -15.47 -8.29 4.89
N ILE A 109 -14.62 -7.52 4.22
CA ILE A 109 -13.17 -7.79 4.14
C ILE A 109 -12.53 -7.51 5.50
N LYS A 110 -11.81 -8.50 6.03
CA LYS A 110 -11.03 -8.37 7.26
C LYS A 110 -9.79 -7.52 7.00
N ILE A 111 -9.72 -6.35 7.64
CA ILE A 111 -8.57 -5.44 7.62
C ILE A 111 -7.59 -5.88 8.72
N ASP A 112 -6.30 -5.90 8.42
CA ASP A 112 -5.25 -6.19 9.42
C ASP A 112 -4.49 -4.94 9.85
N ARG A 113 -4.35 -3.96 8.95
CA ARG A 113 -3.69 -2.68 9.24
C ARG A 113 -4.23 -1.53 8.38
N ILE A 114 -4.38 -0.35 8.97
CA ILE A 114 -4.60 0.91 8.23
C ILE A 114 -3.35 1.80 8.35
N ILE A 115 -2.66 2.04 7.24
CA ILE A 115 -1.50 2.93 7.19
C ILE A 115 -1.93 4.27 6.60
N HIS A 116 -1.64 5.38 7.26
CA HIS A 116 -2.08 6.70 6.79
C HIS A 116 -0.97 7.74 6.74
N SER A 117 -1.17 8.74 5.88
CA SER A 117 -0.31 9.93 5.84
C SER A 117 -0.49 10.77 7.11
N ASP A 118 0.58 11.46 7.44
CA ASP A 118 0.67 12.46 8.51
C ASP A 118 -0.02 13.80 8.21
N LEU A 119 -0.47 14.07 6.98
CA LEU A 119 -1.14 15.33 6.65
C LEU A 119 -2.56 15.36 7.20
N VAL A 120 -2.99 16.51 7.74
CA VAL A 120 -4.25 16.66 8.48
C VAL A 120 -5.48 16.11 7.74
N ARG A 121 -5.63 16.38 6.44
CA ARG A 121 -6.72 15.84 5.61
C ARG A 121 -6.74 14.32 5.53
N ALA A 122 -5.57 13.66 5.54
CA ALA A 122 -5.48 12.21 5.53
C ALA A 122 -5.79 11.65 6.92
N ARG A 123 -5.29 12.27 8.00
CA ARG A 123 -5.61 11.89 9.38
C ARG A 123 -7.11 12.01 9.68
N GLN A 124 -7.74 13.11 9.27
CA GLN A 124 -9.19 13.29 9.36
C GLN A 124 -9.97 12.30 8.50
N THR A 125 -9.46 11.97 7.30
CA THR A 125 -10.06 10.89 6.48
C THR A 125 -9.98 9.55 7.23
N THR A 126 -8.85 9.23 7.85
CA THR A 126 -8.68 8.02 8.66
C THR A 126 -9.68 7.99 9.80
N ALA A 127 -9.84 9.09 10.55
CA ALA A 127 -10.85 9.19 11.61
C ALA A 127 -12.26 8.87 11.09
N ALA A 128 -12.68 9.52 10.00
CA ALA A 128 -14.00 9.28 9.40
C ALA A 128 -14.20 7.84 8.91
N VAL A 129 -13.17 7.24 8.30
CA VAL A 129 -13.19 5.85 7.85
C VAL A 129 -13.32 4.90 9.04
N LEU A 130 -12.57 5.13 10.13
CA LEU A 130 -12.63 4.31 11.35
C LEU A 130 -14.03 4.34 11.98
N ILE A 131 -14.67 5.51 12.01
CA ILE A 131 -16.05 5.66 12.48
C ILE A 131 -17.01 4.91 11.54
N GLY A 132 -16.88 5.09 10.22
CA GLY A 132 -17.74 4.41 9.24
C GLY A 132 -17.60 2.88 9.23
N LEU A 133 -16.48 2.34 9.72
CA LEU A 133 -16.25 0.90 9.90
C LEU A 133 -17.07 0.31 11.07
N GLN A 134 -17.51 1.13 12.04
CA GLN A 134 -18.30 0.67 13.19
C GLN A 134 -19.79 0.71 12.90
N ASN A 135 -20.53 -0.28 13.40
CA ASN A 135 -21.99 -0.25 13.37
C ASN A 135 -22.59 0.87 14.24
N ASP A 136 -21.91 1.19 15.34
CA ASP A 136 -22.29 2.27 16.26
C ASP A 136 -21.30 3.44 16.13
N ALA A 137 -21.62 4.37 15.22
CA ALA A 137 -20.78 5.51 14.91
C ALA A 137 -20.58 6.45 16.10
N ASP A 138 -21.60 6.58 16.96
CA ASP A 138 -21.60 7.55 18.07
C ASP A 138 -20.58 7.18 19.15
N SER A 139 -20.27 5.88 19.30
CA SER A 139 -19.35 5.37 20.31
C SER A 139 -17.87 5.79 20.15
N LEU A 140 -17.46 6.23 18.95
CA LEU A 140 -16.05 6.50 18.63
C LEU A 140 -15.66 7.98 18.53
N PHE A 141 -16.62 8.89 18.42
CA PHE A 141 -16.29 10.32 18.22
C PHE A 141 -15.46 10.91 19.35
N ASP A 142 -15.67 10.43 20.57
CA ASP A 142 -14.99 10.91 21.77
C ASP A 142 -13.74 10.09 22.16
N SER A 143 -13.34 9.10 21.34
CA SER A 143 -12.14 8.32 21.64
C SER A 143 -10.89 9.21 21.53
N PRO A 144 -9.94 9.15 22.49
CA PRO A 144 -8.73 9.97 22.45
C PRO A 144 -7.92 9.82 21.15
N GLU A 145 -7.85 8.61 20.62
CA GLU A 145 -7.10 8.29 19.40
C GLU A 145 -7.76 8.91 18.17
N ILE A 146 -9.09 8.84 18.07
CA ILE A 146 -9.87 9.47 17.00
C ILE A 146 -9.74 10.99 17.09
N VAL A 147 -9.90 11.57 18.28
CA VAL A 147 -9.75 13.01 18.51
C VAL A 147 -8.35 13.50 18.11
N GLN A 148 -7.30 12.75 18.47
CA GLN A 148 -5.93 13.08 18.09
C GLN A 148 -5.77 13.16 16.56
N LEU A 149 -6.40 12.27 15.78
CA LEU A 149 -6.37 12.31 14.32
C LEU A 149 -7.03 13.56 13.73
N VAL A 150 -8.01 14.14 14.43
CA VAL A 150 -8.75 15.32 13.96
C VAL A 150 -8.02 16.63 14.27
N ILE A 151 -7.34 16.69 15.41
CA ILE A 151 -6.64 17.90 15.86
C ILE A 151 -5.37 18.12 15.03
N PRO A 152 -5.13 19.34 14.52
CA PRO A 152 -3.85 19.69 13.88
C PRO A 152 -2.70 19.55 14.89
N ASP A 153 -1.64 18.82 14.52
CA ASP A 153 -0.51 18.50 15.40
C ASP A 153 0.20 19.78 15.91
N PRO A 154 0.19 20.07 17.23
CA PRO A 154 0.82 21.24 17.81
C PRO A 154 2.35 21.25 17.67
N SER A 155 2.98 20.07 17.61
CA SER A 155 4.45 19.94 17.54
C SER A 155 5.04 20.42 16.22
N ARG A 156 4.21 20.56 15.18
CA ARG A 156 4.60 21.07 13.85
C ARG A 156 4.39 22.56 13.67
N LEU A 157 4.03 23.29 14.72
CA LEU A 157 3.96 24.75 14.66
C LEU A 157 5.35 25.37 14.39
N ASP A 158 6.44 24.64 14.64
CA ASP A 158 7.83 25.11 14.56
C ASP A 158 8.76 24.33 13.59
N GLU A 159 8.28 23.33 12.81
CA GLU A 159 9.15 22.64 11.83
C GLU A 159 9.53 23.58 10.67
N PRO A 160 10.81 23.60 10.20
CA PRO A 160 11.22 24.40 9.05
C PRO A 160 10.50 23.92 7.79
N LYS A 161 9.53 24.75 7.40
CA LYS A 161 8.73 24.76 6.17
C LYS A 161 9.33 23.95 5.02
N SER A 162 8.55 22.98 4.51
CA SER A 162 8.58 22.70 3.08
C SER A 162 8.45 24.03 2.32
N LEU A 163 9.44 24.37 1.50
CA LEU A 163 9.62 25.71 0.93
C LEU A 163 8.31 26.21 0.27
N PRO A 164 7.74 27.34 0.72
CA PRO A 164 6.61 27.96 0.04
C PRO A 164 7.03 28.49 -1.32
N VAL A 165 6.22 28.19 -2.35
CA VAL A 165 6.31 28.81 -3.67
C VAL A 165 5.95 30.28 -3.55
N SER A 166 6.95 31.17 -3.41
CA SER A 166 6.99 32.55 -3.95
C SER A 166 8.07 33.35 -3.24
N GLN A 167 9.11 33.73 -3.98
CA GLN A 167 9.72 35.07 -3.98
C GLN A 167 10.78 35.12 -5.09
N LYS A 168 10.75 36.19 -5.90
CA LYS A 168 11.74 36.47 -6.95
C LYS A 168 13.11 36.77 -6.29
N PRO A 169 14.26 36.41 -6.89
CA PRO A 169 15.55 36.81 -6.34
C PRO A 169 15.87 38.25 -6.73
N ASN A 170 16.20 39.08 -5.74
CA ASN A 170 17.04 40.27 -5.94
C ASN A 170 18.50 39.85 -5.68
N PRO A 171 19.47 40.26 -6.52
CA PRO A 171 20.88 40.02 -6.27
C PRO A 171 21.43 41.13 -5.37
N GLU A 172 22.17 40.74 -4.33
CA GLU A 172 23.26 41.47 -3.65
C GLU A 172 23.27 41.13 -2.16
N ASN A 173 24.22 40.28 -1.74
CA ASN A 173 25.25 40.62 -0.74
C ASN A 173 25.86 39.36 -0.09
N THR A 174 27.15 39.23 -0.35
CA THR A 174 28.26 38.99 0.59
C THR A 174 28.20 37.80 1.55
N PHE A 175 29.18 36.92 1.35
CA PHE A 175 29.64 35.84 2.22
C PHE A 175 29.60 36.19 3.71
N SER A 176 28.88 35.37 4.49
CA SER A 176 29.25 35.05 5.87
C SER A 176 28.76 33.64 6.19
N THR A 177 29.66 32.80 6.68
CA THR A 177 29.42 31.41 7.08
C THR A 177 28.49 31.34 8.31
N PRO A 178 27.42 30.51 8.31
CA PRO A 178 26.72 30.21 9.53
C PRO A 178 27.33 28.98 10.20
N LYS A 179 27.67 29.18 11.47
CA LYS A 179 28.03 28.17 12.47
C LYS A 179 27.02 27.02 12.47
N SER A 180 27.53 25.80 12.61
CA SER A 180 26.78 24.57 12.81
C SER A 180 25.80 24.69 13.98
N ASN A 181 24.50 24.68 13.70
CA ASN A 181 23.48 24.46 14.73
C ASN A 181 23.25 22.95 14.92
N PRO A 182 23.05 22.48 16.16
CA PRO A 182 22.97 21.06 16.49
C PRO A 182 21.54 20.51 16.34
N LEU A 183 21.46 19.22 15.98
CA LEU A 183 20.33 18.30 16.12
C LEU A 183 19.12 18.49 15.19
N VAL A 184 19.22 17.98 13.96
CA VAL A 184 18.06 17.41 13.25
C VAL A 184 17.92 15.99 13.78
N GLU A 185 16.97 15.74 14.69
CA GLU A 185 16.60 14.37 15.04
C GLU A 185 16.22 13.61 13.76
N ASN A 186 16.70 12.37 13.63
CA ASN A 186 16.31 11.49 12.53
C ASN A 186 14.79 11.29 12.58
N ILE A 187 14.04 12.05 11.77
CA ILE A 187 12.59 11.93 11.70
C ILE A 187 12.26 10.48 11.31
N GLN A 188 11.60 9.77 12.21
CA GLN A 188 11.15 8.42 11.96
C GLN A 188 10.11 8.43 10.82
N MET A 189 10.36 7.63 9.79
CA MET A 189 9.53 7.64 8.57
C MET A 189 8.24 6.81 8.71
N ILE A 190 8.28 5.82 9.59
CA ILE A 190 7.19 4.90 9.90
C ILE A 190 7.11 4.82 11.40
N ASP A 191 6.00 5.24 11.98
CA ASP A 191 5.79 5.21 13.43
C ASP A 191 5.44 3.79 13.88
N GLN A 192 5.48 3.56 15.19
CA GLN A 192 4.99 2.30 15.75
C GLN A 192 3.47 2.16 15.51
N PRO A 193 2.98 0.95 15.20
CA PRO A 193 1.54 0.71 15.12
C PRO A 193 0.83 1.06 16.44
N TYR A 194 -0.38 1.62 16.33
CA TYR A 194 -1.23 1.98 17.46
C TYR A 194 -2.62 1.35 17.29
N THR A 195 -3.31 1.11 18.40
CA THR A 195 -4.68 0.59 18.36
C THR A 195 -5.65 1.77 18.21
N PRO A 196 -6.53 1.80 17.18
CA PRO A 196 -7.36 2.98 16.90
C PRO A 196 -8.52 3.20 17.89
N TYR A 197 -8.98 2.15 18.56
CA TYR A 197 -10.01 2.20 19.60
C TYR A 197 -10.03 0.87 20.36
N ILE A 198 -10.68 0.85 21.54
CA ILE A 198 -10.78 -0.35 22.38
C ILE A 198 -11.41 -1.51 21.59
N ASN A 199 -10.79 -2.69 21.67
CA ASN A 199 -11.21 -3.92 20.97
C ASN A 199 -11.09 -3.89 19.43
N ALA A 200 -10.38 -2.93 18.84
CA ALA A 200 -10.07 -2.99 17.41
C ALA A 200 -9.33 -4.29 17.07
N THR A 201 -9.77 -4.97 16.00
CA THR A 201 -9.16 -6.24 15.54
C THR A 201 -7.98 -6.01 14.58
N PHE A 202 -7.58 -4.76 14.39
CA PHE A 202 -6.51 -4.30 13.51
C PHE A 202 -5.83 -3.09 14.14
N ASP A 203 -4.64 -2.78 13.66
CA ASP A 203 -3.89 -1.61 14.09
C ASP A 203 -3.87 -0.50 13.01
N CYS A 204 -3.50 0.70 13.44
CA CYS A 204 -3.22 1.82 12.58
C CYS A 204 -1.74 2.19 12.65
N GLN A 205 -1.21 2.80 11.59
CA GLN A 205 0.19 3.21 11.55
C GLN A 205 0.35 4.50 10.75
N LEU A 206 1.03 5.49 11.34
CA LEU A 206 1.41 6.69 10.62
C LEU A 206 2.66 6.42 9.78
N SER A 207 2.67 6.94 8.55
CA SER A 207 3.81 6.82 7.63
C SER A 207 4.04 8.12 6.87
N ARG A 208 5.17 8.79 7.13
CA ARG A 208 5.61 9.98 6.37
C ARG A 208 6.02 9.62 4.94
N TYR A 209 6.17 8.34 4.62
CA TYR A 209 6.28 7.92 3.22
C TYR A 209 5.02 8.20 2.39
N LEU A 210 3.86 8.27 3.04
CA LEU A 210 2.60 8.60 2.39
C LEU A 210 2.36 10.11 2.29
N THR A 211 3.20 10.99 2.87
CA THR A 211 3.04 12.45 2.77
C THR A 211 3.03 12.89 1.31
N GLU A 212 2.11 13.79 0.95
CA GLU A 212 1.98 14.30 -0.42
C GLU A 212 3.30 14.91 -0.91
N GLY A 213 3.61 14.66 -2.18
CA GLY A 213 4.78 15.21 -2.84
C GLY A 213 4.81 14.83 -4.32
N PRO A 214 5.71 15.44 -5.11
CA PRO A 214 5.94 14.99 -6.48
C PRO A 214 6.63 13.61 -6.49
N PRO A 215 6.14 12.63 -7.26
CA PRO A 215 6.82 11.36 -7.46
C PRO A 215 8.23 11.56 -8.03
N PRO A 216 9.16 10.61 -7.83
CA PRO A 216 10.58 10.71 -8.23
C PRO A 216 10.80 10.82 -9.74
N VAL A 217 9.76 10.55 -10.54
CA VAL A 217 9.77 10.73 -12.00
C VAL A 217 8.83 11.85 -12.42
N ALA A 218 9.29 12.68 -13.37
CA ALA A 218 8.45 13.69 -13.98
C ALA A 218 7.34 13.03 -14.82
N PRO A 219 6.13 13.60 -14.85
CA PRO A 219 5.03 13.03 -15.63
C PRO A 219 5.22 13.25 -17.13
N VAL A 220 4.69 12.33 -17.93
CA VAL A 220 4.59 12.44 -19.39
C VAL A 220 3.13 12.24 -19.85
N PRO A 221 2.46 13.28 -20.39
CA PRO A 221 3.02 14.59 -20.76
C PRO A 221 3.32 15.49 -19.55
N PRO A 222 4.27 16.45 -19.69
CA PRO A 222 4.59 17.40 -18.64
C PRO A 222 3.45 18.41 -18.42
N THR A 223 3.38 18.95 -17.21
CA THR A 223 2.47 20.02 -16.80
C THR A 223 3.20 21.34 -16.55
N SER A 224 2.46 22.45 -16.46
CA SER A 224 3.02 23.77 -16.10
C SER A 224 3.75 23.79 -14.75
N SER A 225 3.36 22.90 -13.82
CA SER A 225 4.00 22.73 -12.52
C SER A 225 5.21 21.80 -12.53
N THR A 226 5.43 21.03 -13.61
CA THR A 226 6.50 20.01 -13.68
C THR A 226 7.87 20.64 -13.44
N LYS A 227 8.23 21.70 -14.18
CA LYS A 227 9.52 22.40 -14.02
C LYS A 227 9.73 22.99 -12.61
N LYS A 228 8.67 23.47 -11.96
CA LYS A 228 8.73 24.05 -10.60
C LYS A 228 8.99 22.99 -9.52
N SER A 229 8.68 21.73 -9.82
CA SER A 229 8.77 20.61 -8.89
C SER A 229 10.05 19.79 -9.02
N ASP A 230 10.94 20.09 -9.96
CA ASP A 230 12.14 19.27 -10.23
C ASP A 230 13.10 19.21 -9.04
N ILE A 231 13.34 20.34 -8.36
CA ILE A 231 14.19 20.43 -7.15
C ILE A 231 13.57 19.67 -5.97
N ILE A 232 12.24 19.77 -5.82
CA ILE A 232 11.51 19.06 -4.77
C ILE A 232 11.50 17.57 -5.09
N ARG A 233 11.40 17.18 -6.36
CA ARG A 233 11.39 15.78 -6.79
C ARG A 233 12.72 15.09 -6.51
N SER A 234 13.85 15.74 -6.75
CA SER A 234 15.17 15.15 -6.51
C SER A 234 15.44 14.87 -5.03
N THR A 235 14.78 15.60 -4.13
CA THR A 235 14.92 15.47 -2.67
C THR A 235 13.81 14.62 -2.07
N GLU A 236 12.55 14.99 -2.30
CA GLU A 236 11.35 14.38 -1.71
C GLU A 236 10.79 13.21 -2.53
N GLY A 237 11.08 13.10 -3.82
CA GLY A 237 10.55 12.01 -4.65
C GLY A 237 11.08 10.64 -4.23
N ILE A 238 12.33 10.57 -3.75
CA ILE A 238 12.97 9.34 -3.25
C ILE A 238 12.20 8.78 -2.04
N ARG A 239 11.61 9.65 -1.21
CA ARG A 239 10.78 9.25 -0.07
C ARG A 239 9.61 8.38 -0.51
N ILE A 240 8.92 8.77 -1.58
CA ILE A 240 7.78 8.01 -2.12
C ILE A 240 8.22 6.64 -2.63
N ASP A 241 9.40 6.53 -3.24
CA ASP A 241 9.95 5.24 -3.70
C ASP A 241 10.37 4.34 -2.54
N LYS A 242 11.03 4.90 -1.52
CA LYS A 242 11.34 4.16 -0.29
C LYS A 242 10.07 3.65 0.40
N GLY A 243 9.01 4.47 0.40
CA GLY A 243 7.70 4.07 0.87
C GLY A 243 7.10 2.88 0.14
N PHE A 244 7.22 2.85 -1.19
CA PHE A 244 6.82 1.71 -1.99
C PHE A 244 7.55 0.44 -1.53
N GLN A 245 8.88 0.51 -1.40
CA GLN A 245 9.69 -0.63 -1.01
C GLN A 245 9.39 -1.11 0.42
N ALA A 246 9.10 -0.19 1.34
CA ALA A 246 8.82 -0.50 2.74
C ALA A 246 7.44 -1.13 2.96
N HIS A 247 6.45 -0.76 2.15
CA HIS A 247 5.04 -1.13 2.40
C HIS A 247 4.47 -2.13 1.39
N LEU A 248 4.99 -2.14 0.16
CA LEU A 248 4.40 -2.88 -0.97
C LEU A 248 5.35 -3.97 -1.44
N HIS A 249 5.11 -5.17 -0.91
CA HIS A 249 5.85 -6.38 -1.26
C HIS A 249 5.04 -7.63 -0.90
N ARG A 250 5.49 -8.81 -1.36
CA ARG A 250 4.78 -10.08 -1.13
C ARG A 250 4.77 -10.53 0.34
N GLN A 251 5.80 -10.19 1.11
CA GLN A 251 5.90 -10.64 2.51
C GLN A 251 4.83 -9.96 3.40
N PRO A 252 4.28 -10.66 4.40
CA PRO A 252 3.40 -10.04 5.38
C PRO A 252 4.17 -9.09 6.31
N ILE A 253 3.54 -8.02 6.78
CA ILE A 253 4.11 -7.03 7.71
C ILE A 253 3.36 -6.97 9.07
N THR A 254 2.21 -7.60 9.15
CA THR A 254 1.37 -7.71 10.34
C THR A 254 1.57 -9.07 11.00
N GLU A 255 1.38 -9.14 12.32
CA GLU A 255 1.43 -10.40 13.06
C GLU A 255 0.41 -11.41 12.51
N GLN A 256 -0.82 -10.95 12.23
CA GLN A 256 -1.89 -11.76 11.66
C GLN A 256 -1.49 -12.32 10.29
N GLY A 257 -0.84 -11.50 9.44
CA GLY A 257 -0.30 -11.92 8.15
C GLY A 257 0.80 -12.96 8.25
N ILE A 258 1.70 -12.83 9.23
CA ILE A 258 2.77 -13.82 9.49
C ILE A 258 2.16 -15.15 9.96
N ILE A 259 1.20 -15.12 10.89
CA ILE A 259 0.47 -16.31 11.35
C ILE A 259 -0.25 -16.98 10.16
N ALA A 260 -0.90 -16.19 9.31
CA ALA A 260 -1.61 -16.68 8.14
C ALA A 260 -0.67 -17.33 7.11
N CYS A 261 0.48 -16.72 6.87
CA CYS A 261 1.52 -17.24 5.97
C CYS A 261 2.12 -18.56 6.48
N ASN A 262 2.36 -18.66 7.79
CA ASN A 262 2.89 -19.90 8.41
C ASN A 262 1.86 -21.03 8.44
N GLY A 263 0.57 -20.70 8.49
CA GLY A 263 -0.52 -21.67 8.44
C GLY A 263 -0.83 -22.36 9.78
N PRO A 264 -1.70 -23.39 9.79
CA PRO A 264 -2.30 -23.95 11.01
C PRO A 264 -1.30 -24.62 11.97
N LEU A 265 -0.19 -25.17 11.46
CA LEU A 265 0.84 -25.85 12.25
C LEU A 265 1.54 -24.90 13.24
N TYR A 266 1.57 -23.61 12.93
CA TYR A 266 2.19 -22.56 13.75
C TYR A 266 1.15 -21.67 14.43
N CYS A 267 -0.07 -22.18 14.63
CA CYS A 267 -1.14 -21.44 15.31
C CYS A 267 -0.78 -21.19 16.79
N PRO A 268 -0.64 -19.92 17.23
CA PRO A 268 -0.20 -19.60 18.59
C PRO A 268 -1.22 -20.04 19.66
N ILE A 269 -2.52 -19.89 19.37
CA ILE A 269 -3.61 -20.25 20.30
C ILE A 269 -3.99 -21.73 20.26
N LYS A 270 -3.33 -22.55 19.43
CA LYS A 270 -3.60 -23.99 19.24
C LYS A 270 -5.09 -24.33 19.02
N CYS A 271 -5.89 -23.37 18.55
CA CYS A 271 -7.31 -23.58 18.23
C CYS A 271 -7.51 -24.67 17.16
N CYS A 272 -6.44 -24.98 16.42
CA CYS A 272 -6.37 -25.99 15.36
C CYS A 272 -5.96 -27.39 15.83
N ARG A 273 -5.81 -27.64 17.16
CA ARG A 273 -5.40 -28.96 17.70
C ARG A 273 -6.31 -30.13 17.29
N ARG A 274 -7.47 -29.85 16.68
CA ARG A 274 -8.44 -30.84 16.17
C ARG A 274 -8.23 -31.29 14.71
N LEU A 275 -7.17 -30.88 14.02
CA LEU A 275 -6.79 -31.46 12.70
C LEU A 275 -6.22 -32.90 12.81
N ILE A 276 -6.40 -33.57 13.94
CA ILE A 276 -6.18 -35.00 14.11
C ILE A 276 -7.44 -35.70 13.57
N ASN A 277 -7.34 -36.36 12.39
CA ASN A 277 -8.34 -37.23 11.73
C ASN A 277 -8.98 -36.73 10.41
N GLU A 278 -8.15 -36.26 9.47
CA GLU A 278 -8.38 -36.27 7.99
C GLU A 278 -9.71 -35.73 7.42
N THR A 279 -10.54 -35.09 8.23
CA THR A 279 -11.81 -34.47 7.81
C THR A 279 -11.79 -32.98 8.18
N VAL A 280 -11.77 -32.15 7.13
CA VAL A 280 -11.67 -30.69 7.24
C VAL A 280 -12.97 -30.14 7.82
N LEU A 281 -12.98 -29.87 9.12
CA LEU A 281 -14.07 -29.15 9.77
C LEU A 281 -13.52 -27.94 10.53
N VAL A 282 -13.01 -26.98 9.77
CA VAL A 282 -12.43 -25.75 10.32
C VAL A 282 -13.55 -24.72 10.55
N LYS A 283 -14.21 -24.79 11.70
CA LYS A 283 -15.10 -23.72 12.23
C LYS A 283 -14.33 -22.65 13.00
N CYS A 284 -13.13 -22.24 12.54
CA CYS A 284 -12.41 -21.16 13.20
C CYS A 284 -12.01 -20.05 12.21
N ASP A 285 -12.09 -18.81 12.67
CA ASP A 285 -11.70 -17.60 11.93
C ASP A 285 -10.29 -17.10 12.32
N CYS A 286 -9.41 -18.01 12.79
CA CYS A 286 -8.02 -17.65 13.05
C CYS A 286 -7.32 -17.21 11.76
N PRO A 287 -6.29 -16.35 11.84
CA PRO A 287 -5.47 -16.01 10.68
C PRO A 287 -4.81 -17.23 10.03
N CYS A 288 -4.45 -18.20 10.85
CA CYS A 288 -3.74 -19.41 10.45
C CYS A 288 -4.45 -20.28 9.40
N HIS A 289 -5.75 -20.09 9.18
CA HIS A 289 -6.51 -20.79 8.14
C HIS A 289 -6.82 -19.95 6.91
N ARG A 290 -6.38 -18.70 6.84
CA ARG A 290 -6.73 -17.80 5.73
C ARG A 290 -6.37 -18.40 4.37
N ILE A 291 -5.18 -18.98 4.22
CA ILE A 291 -4.75 -19.65 2.98
C ILE A 291 -5.71 -20.79 2.61
N VAL A 292 -6.01 -21.70 3.56
CA VAL A 292 -6.88 -22.86 3.34
C VAL A 292 -8.33 -22.44 3.07
N GLN A 293 -8.75 -21.31 3.62
CA GLN A 293 -10.08 -20.71 3.40
C GLN A 293 -10.12 -19.79 2.17
N HIS A 294 -9.05 -19.72 1.38
CA HIS A 294 -8.91 -18.82 0.23
C HIS A 294 -9.14 -17.33 0.56
N LYS A 295 -8.85 -16.92 1.80
CA LYS A 295 -8.86 -15.54 2.27
C LYS A 295 -7.47 -14.90 2.08
N PRO A 296 -7.37 -13.57 1.96
CA PRO A 296 -6.08 -12.90 1.91
C PRO A 296 -5.30 -13.22 3.18
N ILE A 297 -3.99 -13.48 3.06
CA ILE A 297 -3.17 -13.67 4.27
C ILE A 297 -3.09 -12.38 5.07
N GLU A 298 -3.12 -11.24 4.39
CA GLU A 298 -3.00 -9.91 4.97
C GLU A 298 -3.76 -8.89 4.10
N THR A 299 -4.54 -8.03 4.74
CA THR A 299 -5.20 -6.88 4.11
C THR A 299 -4.70 -5.58 4.71
N ILE A 300 -4.11 -4.72 3.89
CA ILE A 300 -3.62 -3.40 4.30
C ILE A 300 -4.40 -2.31 3.56
N VAL A 301 -4.96 -1.38 4.32
CA VAL A 301 -5.59 -0.17 3.80
C VAL A 301 -4.61 0.99 3.92
N PHE A 302 -4.39 1.74 2.84
CA PHE A 302 -3.60 2.95 2.84
C PHE A 302 -4.49 4.17 2.63
N ILE A 303 -4.38 5.16 3.50
CA ILE A 303 -5.14 6.42 3.39
C ILE A 303 -4.17 7.57 3.12
N GLY A 304 -4.30 8.22 1.97
CA GLY A 304 -3.27 9.14 1.48
C GLY A 304 -3.67 9.94 0.25
N HIS A 305 -2.71 10.23 -0.61
CA HIS A 305 -2.83 11.26 -1.66
C HIS A 305 -2.69 10.69 -3.07
N ALA A 306 -3.29 11.39 -4.02
CA ALA A 306 -3.39 10.93 -5.40
C ALA A 306 -2.01 10.68 -6.03
N ASN A 307 -1.05 11.59 -5.89
CA ASN A 307 0.25 11.46 -6.56
C ASN A 307 1.04 10.23 -6.08
N VAL A 308 0.99 9.95 -4.77
CA VAL A 308 1.64 8.78 -4.17
C VAL A 308 1.02 7.50 -4.74
N PHE A 309 -0.32 7.38 -4.70
CA PHE A 309 -1.01 6.18 -5.19
C PHE A 309 -0.91 5.99 -6.69
N ARG A 310 -1.00 7.07 -7.49
CA ARG A 310 -0.78 6.99 -8.94
C ARG A 310 0.58 6.40 -9.27
N TYR A 311 1.63 6.90 -8.61
CA TYR A 311 2.99 6.41 -8.80
C TYR A 311 3.15 4.95 -8.31
N TRP A 312 2.63 4.62 -7.12
CA TRP A 312 2.69 3.25 -6.60
C TRP A 312 1.91 2.25 -7.45
N ILE A 313 0.75 2.63 -8.00
CA ILE A 313 -0.03 1.79 -8.94
C ILE A 313 0.78 1.57 -10.21
N CYS A 314 1.37 2.62 -10.80
CA CYS A 314 2.25 2.44 -11.97
C CYS A 314 3.41 1.48 -11.66
N ARG A 315 4.05 1.63 -10.49
CA ARG A 315 5.14 0.75 -10.06
C ARG A 315 4.70 -0.70 -9.83
N LEU A 316 3.60 -0.91 -9.11
CA LEU A 316 3.03 -2.23 -8.81
C LEU A 316 2.67 -2.98 -10.09
N LEU A 317 2.10 -2.28 -11.07
CA LEU A 317 1.70 -2.84 -12.36
C LEU A 317 2.81 -2.82 -13.42
N GLN A 318 4.03 -2.41 -13.05
CA GLN A 318 5.18 -2.29 -13.96
C GLN A 318 4.91 -1.43 -15.21
N LEU A 319 4.01 -0.46 -15.07
CA LEU A 319 3.72 0.55 -16.08
C LEU A 319 4.84 1.60 -16.12
N PRO A 320 5.00 2.32 -17.24
CA PRO A 320 5.85 3.51 -17.28
C PRO A 320 5.48 4.46 -16.14
N CYS A 321 6.42 4.70 -15.23
CA CYS A 321 6.12 5.44 -14.00
C CYS A 321 5.80 6.90 -14.31
N GLU A 322 6.29 7.44 -15.42
CA GLU A 322 6.00 8.75 -15.98
C GLU A 322 4.51 8.93 -16.35
N ALA A 323 3.77 7.83 -16.53
CA ALA A 323 2.35 7.87 -16.85
C ALA A 323 1.45 8.20 -15.64
N TRP A 324 2.03 8.45 -14.45
CA TRP A 324 1.27 8.63 -13.21
C TRP A 324 0.19 9.71 -13.27
N LEU A 325 0.38 10.81 -14.04
CA LEU A 325 -0.66 11.84 -14.21
C LEU A 325 -1.80 11.45 -15.16
N ARG A 326 -1.70 10.33 -15.88
CA ARG A 326 -2.79 9.80 -16.72
C ARG A 326 -3.88 9.10 -15.90
N LEU A 327 -3.58 8.81 -14.64
CA LEU A 327 -4.46 8.13 -13.69
C LEU A 327 -5.23 9.18 -12.88
N SER A 328 -6.57 9.19 -12.98
CA SER A 328 -7.42 10.07 -12.16
C SER A 328 -8.03 9.28 -10.99
N LEU A 329 -8.07 9.89 -9.81
CA LEU A 329 -8.62 9.30 -8.59
C LEU A 329 -9.58 10.33 -7.99
N GLY A 330 -10.82 9.98 -7.67
CA GLY A 330 -11.73 10.90 -6.96
C GLY A 330 -11.38 11.04 -5.47
N HIS A 331 -11.85 12.10 -4.81
CA HIS A 331 -11.77 12.16 -3.35
C HIS A 331 -12.58 11.01 -2.73
N GLY A 332 -12.05 10.38 -1.68
CA GLY A 332 -12.67 9.20 -1.06
C GLY A 332 -12.66 7.94 -1.93
N SER A 333 -12.03 7.96 -3.12
CA SER A 333 -12.04 6.83 -4.04
C SER A 333 -11.26 5.62 -3.50
N ILE A 334 -11.72 4.41 -3.82
CA ILE A 334 -11.12 3.13 -3.44
C ILE A 334 -10.40 2.52 -4.64
N SER A 335 -9.14 2.13 -4.50
CA SER A 335 -8.43 1.28 -5.48
C SER A 335 -7.95 0.01 -4.80
N THR A 336 -8.19 -1.14 -5.40
CA THR A 336 -7.94 -2.44 -4.77
C THR A 336 -7.01 -3.28 -5.64
N LEU A 337 -5.85 -3.62 -5.08
CA LEU A 337 -4.82 -4.43 -5.72
C LEU A 337 -4.60 -5.72 -4.95
N ILE A 338 -4.28 -6.78 -5.67
CA ILE A 338 -4.00 -8.11 -5.14
C ILE A 338 -2.55 -8.43 -5.49
N ILE A 339 -1.72 -8.69 -4.49
CA ILE A 339 -0.35 -9.19 -4.68
C ILE A 339 -0.39 -10.70 -4.44
N THR A 340 -0.25 -11.49 -5.49
CA THR A 340 -0.18 -12.95 -5.38
C THR A 340 1.27 -13.41 -5.33
N ASN A 341 1.51 -14.51 -4.63
CA ASN A 341 2.75 -15.28 -4.67
C ASN A 341 2.37 -16.69 -5.14
N GLU A 342 2.85 -17.09 -6.30
CA GLU A 342 2.42 -18.30 -7.01
C GLU A 342 3.63 -19.14 -7.42
N LEU A 343 3.44 -20.45 -7.50
CA LEU A 343 4.48 -21.37 -7.95
C LEU A 343 4.66 -21.20 -9.47
N MET A 344 5.83 -20.71 -9.88
CA MET A 344 6.25 -20.66 -11.27
C MET A 344 7.06 -21.92 -11.57
N VAL A 345 6.64 -22.66 -12.59
CA VAL A 345 7.42 -23.77 -13.12
C VAL A 345 8.34 -23.21 -14.19
N ASN A 346 9.62 -23.05 -13.86
CA ASN A 346 10.63 -22.74 -14.86
C ASN A 346 11.15 -24.06 -15.45
N TYR A 347 10.96 -24.23 -16.75
CA TYR A 347 11.72 -25.21 -17.53
C TYR A 347 12.97 -24.49 -18.05
N GLU A 348 14.07 -24.48 -17.30
CA GLU A 348 15.40 -24.15 -17.83
C GLU A 348 16.45 -24.24 -16.72
N ASP A 349 17.18 -25.35 -16.73
CA ASP A 349 18.61 -25.44 -16.41
C ASP A 349 19.10 -26.64 -17.24
N GLU A 350 19.71 -26.39 -18.40
CA GLU A 350 20.44 -27.43 -19.14
C GLU A 350 21.77 -27.68 -18.42
N GLU A 351 21.78 -28.53 -17.40
CA GLU A 351 23.02 -29.12 -16.92
C GLU A 351 23.43 -30.23 -17.90
N LYS A 352 24.45 -29.97 -18.72
CA LYS A 352 25.20 -31.05 -19.39
C LYS A 352 26.01 -31.77 -18.32
N ASP A 353 25.53 -32.94 -17.92
CA ASP A 353 26.30 -33.90 -17.14
C ASP A 353 27.47 -34.37 -18.03
N VAL A 354 28.71 -34.04 -17.67
CA VAL A 354 29.90 -34.33 -18.49
C VAL A 354 30.21 -35.83 -18.54
N ASP A 355 29.60 -36.63 -17.64
CA ASP A 355 29.91 -38.05 -17.47
C ASP A 355 28.77 -39.02 -17.83
N ASN A 356 27.62 -38.55 -18.35
CA ASN A 356 26.56 -39.44 -18.80
C ASN A 356 25.66 -38.76 -19.85
N GLU A 357 25.47 -39.40 -21.02
CA GLU A 357 24.56 -38.99 -22.11
C GLU A 357 23.06 -39.10 -21.72
N ARG A 358 22.68 -38.65 -20.52
CA ARG A 358 21.27 -38.53 -20.09
C ARG A 358 20.98 -37.10 -19.72
N LEU A 359 20.23 -36.43 -20.60
CA LEU A 359 19.64 -35.13 -20.36
C LEU A 359 18.64 -35.25 -19.18
N LYS A 360 19.04 -34.82 -17.98
CA LYS A 360 18.13 -34.72 -16.83
C LYS A 360 17.56 -33.30 -16.79
N TYR A 361 16.29 -33.15 -17.14
CA TYR A 361 15.56 -31.92 -16.85
C TYR A 361 15.29 -31.85 -15.34
N ARG A 362 16.00 -30.98 -14.62
CA ARG A 362 15.69 -30.70 -13.23
C ARG A 362 14.73 -29.51 -13.19
N THR A 363 13.44 -29.78 -12.97
CA THR A 363 12.43 -28.72 -12.84
C THR A 363 12.69 -27.96 -11.55
N LYS A 364 13.24 -26.73 -11.63
CA LYS A 364 13.33 -25.83 -10.47
C LYS A 364 12.05 -25.00 -10.44
N SER A 365 11.15 -25.33 -9.52
CA SER A 365 9.98 -24.51 -9.25
C SER A 365 10.37 -23.29 -8.40
N LYS A 366 10.13 -22.08 -8.89
CA LYS A 366 10.42 -20.80 -8.22
C LYS A 366 9.10 -20.11 -7.85
N TYR A 367 8.98 -19.46 -6.69
CA TYR A 367 7.78 -18.66 -6.39
C TYR A 367 7.83 -17.24 -6.99
N GLY A 368 6.95 -16.92 -7.94
CA GLY A 368 6.84 -15.59 -8.55
C GLY A 368 5.76 -14.74 -7.90
N SER A 369 5.92 -13.41 -7.92
CA SER A 369 4.85 -12.49 -7.54
C SER A 369 4.21 -11.84 -8.76
N VAL A 370 2.89 -11.79 -8.75
CA VAL A 370 2.04 -11.10 -9.73
C VAL A 370 1.19 -10.07 -9.00
N VAL A 371 0.89 -8.95 -9.66
CA VAL A 371 -0.01 -7.93 -9.11
C VAL A 371 -1.20 -7.74 -10.03
N THR A 372 -2.40 -7.83 -9.46
CA THR A 372 -3.67 -7.59 -10.17
C THR A 372 -4.33 -6.33 -9.62
N LEU A 373 -4.75 -5.42 -10.50
CA LEU A 373 -5.60 -4.28 -10.15
C LEU A 373 -7.06 -4.69 -10.36
N SER A 374 -7.81 -4.88 -9.28
CA SER A 374 -9.22 -5.31 -9.32
C SER A 374 -10.18 -4.13 -9.53
N HIS A 375 -9.91 -3.00 -8.85
CA HIS A 375 -10.71 -1.79 -8.89
C HIS A 375 -9.78 -0.58 -8.86
N PHE A 376 -10.09 0.46 -9.64
CA PHE A 376 -9.25 1.64 -9.76
C PHE A 376 -10.08 2.91 -9.61
N GLY A 377 -9.73 3.74 -8.63
CA GLY A 377 -10.37 5.04 -8.39
C GLY A 377 -11.89 4.95 -8.23
N ASP A 378 -12.40 3.84 -7.68
CA ASP A 378 -13.83 3.60 -7.54
C ASP A 378 -14.47 4.61 -6.58
N VAL A 379 -15.51 5.27 -7.08
CA VAL A 379 -16.34 6.23 -6.33
C VAL A 379 -17.81 5.82 -6.37
N GLY A 380 -18.13 4.62 -6.85
CA GLY A 380 -19.50 4.13 -7.01
C GLY A 380 -20.26 3.95 -5.69
N HIS A 381 -19.56 3.93 -4.56
CA HIS A 381 -20.16 3.94 -3.23
C HIS A 381 -20.58 5.35 -2.77
N LEU A 382 -20.15 6.40 -3.47
CA LEU A 382 -20.50 7.78 -3.13
C LEU A 382 -21.78 8.19 -3.87
N PRO A 383 -22.75 8.82 -3.18
CA PRO A 383 -23.83 9.55 -3.82
C PRO A 383 -23.30 10.58 -4.82
N PRO A 384 -24.00 10.86 -5.94
CA PRO A 384 -23.53 11.76 -6.99
C PRO A 384 -23.10 13.14 -6.48
N GLU A 385 -23.80 13.70 -5.49
CA GLU A 385 -23.50 14.99 -4.89
C GLU A 385 -22.19 15.03 -4.08
N LEU A 386 -21.66 13.86 -3.71
CA LEU A 386 -20.39 13.73 -3.00
C LEU A 386 -19.21 13.45 -3.95
N ILE A 387 -19.41 13.27 -5.25
CA ILE A 387 -18.31 12.93 -6.16
C ILE A 387 -17.53 14.19 -6.55
N THR A 388 -16.26 14.26 -6.13
CA THR A 388 -15.32 15.34 -6.52
C THR A 388 -13.91 14.77 -6.81
N TYR A 389 -13.08 15.53 -7.53
CA TYR A 389 -11.75 15.09 -8.00
C TYR A 389 -10.61 16.00 -7.55
#